data_AF-A0A3D0TPV3-F1
#
_entry.id   AF-A0A3D0TPV3-F1
#
_cell.length_a   1.000
_cell.length_b   1.000
_cell.length_c   1.000
_cell.angle_alpha   90.00
_cell.angle_beta   90.00
_cell.angle_gamma   90.00
#
_symmetry.space_group_name_H-M   'P 1'
#
loop_
_entity.id
_entity.type
_entity.pdbx_description
1 polymer ?
#
loop_
_entity_poly.entity_id
_entity_poly.type
_entity_poly.pdbx_seq_one_letter_code
_entity_poly.pdbx_strand_id
1 'polypeptide(L)'
;MPFPVTLSVETPPRIRRRRTVLMVILLPLHLAVLTVLAVVGAVMLAVSWLTIVVSGRHPDGLIRFWVGLIRYAARFNTHMLVLNTRYPPLRFDSSDDDPGGYTTRIDFEPHRGRRSRLGVLVRPVPALPLLVFLVAVWSARNWILFAVALPTLIVAGRWPDGLREVVVEMQAAEVRIGAYFVMLVDRYPPFDLTGLAGR
;
A
#
# COMPACT_ATOMS: atom_id res chain seq x y z
N MET A 1 9.95 9.75 17.05
CA MET A 1 9.37 10.53 15.94
C MET A 1 8.51 9.60 15.09
N PRO A 2 7.24 9.96 14.82
CA PRO A 2 6.34 9.15 13.99
C PRO A 2 6.93 8.92 12.59
N PHE A 3 6.57 7.80 11.95
CA PHE A 3 7.00 7.50 10.58
C PHE A 3 6.23 8.39 9.59
N PRO A 4 6.86 8.91 8.52
CA PRO A 4 6.26 9.91 7.62
C PRO A 4 5.14 9.37 6.70
N VAL A 5 4.59 8.19 7.02
CA VAL A 5 3.51 7.54 6.28
C VAL A 5 2.56 6.91 7.30
N THR A 6 1.33 7.43 7.36
CA THR A 6 0.27 6.95 8.24
C THR A 6 -0.93 6.50 7.41
N LEU A 7 -1.51 5.35 7.77
CA LEU A 7 -2.69 4.77 7.10
C LEU A 7 -3.80 4.60 8.14
N SER A 8 -4.94 5.27 7.91
CA SER A 8 -6.15 5.11 8.75
C SER A 8 -7.28 4.51 7.93
N VAL A 9 -7.96 3.50 8.45
CA VAL A 9 -9.05 2.78 7.76
C VAL A 9 -10.31 2.75 8.62
N GLU A 10 -11.40 3.35 8.15
CA GLU A 10 -12.72 3.23 8.75
C GLU A 10 -13.46 2.00 8.20
N THR A 11 -13.65 0.98 9.05
CA THR A 11 -14.35 -0.26 8.69
C THR A 11 -15.80 -0.26 9.19
N PRO A 12 -16.80 -0.54 8.34
CA PRO A 12 -18.18 -0.62 8.77
C PRO A 12 -18.45 -1.85 9.65
N PRO A 13 -19.36 -1.75 10.64
CA PRO A 13 -19.56 -2.77 11.67
C PRO A 13 -20.20 -4.09 11.19
N ARG A 14 -20.85 -4.10 10.02
CA ARG A 14 -21.43 -5.32 9.43
C ARG A 14 -21.28 -5.33 7.91
N ILE A 15 -20.91 -6.48 7.35
CA ILE A 15 -20.71 -6.68 5.92
C ILE A 15 -21.77 -7.64 5.37
N ARG A 16 -22.36 -7.28 4.23
CA ARG A 16 -23.44 -8.05 3.61
C ARG A 16 -22.87 -9.25 2.83
N ARG A 17 -23.24 -10.49 3.17
CA ARG A 17 -22.68 -11.74 2.61
C ARG A 17 -22.55 -11.79 1.08
N ARG A 18 -23.59 -11.36 0.33
CA ARG A 18 -23.60 -11.33 -1.15
C ARG A 18 -22.47 -10.49 -1.76
N ARG A 19 -22.00 -9.50 -1.01
CA ARG A 19 -20.91 -8.62 -1.42
C ARG A 19 -19.57 -9.34 -1.39
N THR A 20 -19.33 -10.19 -0.38
CA THR A 20 -18.12 -11.00 -0.27
C THR A 20 -17.98 -11.92 -1.48
N VAL A 21 -19.09 -12.52 -1.92
CA VAL A 21 -19.12 -13.37 -3.14
C VAL A 21 -18.82 -12.56 -4.40
N LEU A 22 -19.43 -11.38 -4.56
CA LEU A 22 -19.15 -10.50 -5.69
C LEU A 22 -17.67 -10.07 -5.73
N MET A 23 -17.03 -9.88 -4.58
CA MET A 23 -15.61 -9.56 -4.49
C MET A 23 -14.71 -10.71 -4.95
N VAL A 24 -15.05 -11.97 -4.63
CA VAL A 24 -14.33 -13.13 -5.16
C VAL A 24 -14.42 -13.21 -6.69
N ILE A 25 -15.59 -12.87 -7.26
CA ILE A 25 -15.76 -12.79 -8.73
C ILE A 25 -14.95 -11.65 -9.34
N LEU A 26 -14.72 -10.56 -8.59
CA LEU A 26 -13.86 -9.44 -9.02
C LEU A 26 -12.36 -9.70 -8.84
N LEU A 27 -11.97 -10.81 -8.22
CA LEU A 27 -10.56 -11.16 -7.98
C LEU A 27 -9.71 -11.31 -9.27
N PRO A 28 -10.21 -11.90 -10.38
CA PRO A 28 -9.45 -11.95 -11.64
C PRO A 28 -9.22 -10.56 -12.23
N LEU A 29 -10.21 -9.67 -12.12
CA LEU A 29 -10.09 -8.27 -12.52
C LEU A 29 -9.03 -7.56 -11.67
N HIS A 30 -8.97 -7.87 -10.37
CA HIS A 30 -7.94 -7.37 -9.46
C HIS A 30 -6.53 -7.81 -9.88
N LEU A 31 -6.34 -9.09 -10.21
CA LEU A 31 -5.06 -9.61 -10.70
C LEU A 31 -4.63 -8.91 -12.00
N ALA A 32 -5.56 -8.69 -12.94
CA ALA A 32 -5.26 -7.96 -14.17
C ALA A 32 -4.80 -6.51 -13.89
N VAL A 33 -5.54 -5.78 -13.05
CA VAL A 33 -5.18 -4.40 -12.68
C VAL A 33 -3.82 -4.34 -11.99
N LEU A 34 -3.54 -5.25 -11.04
CA LEU A 34 -2.26 -5.31 -10.35
C LEU A 34 -1.09 -5.62 -11.30
N THR A 35 -1.31 -6.50 -12.29
CA THR A 35 -0.27 -6.85 -13.26
C THR A 35 0.12 -5.63 -14.11
N VAL A 36 -0.88 -4.90 -14.61
CA VAL A 36 -0.65 -3.65 -15.35
C VAL A 36 0.07 -2.63 -14.46
N LEU A 37 -0.39 -2.45 -13.22
CA LEU A 37 0.21 -1.51 -12.28
C LEU A 37 1.66 -1.87 -11.93
N ALA A 38 1.97 -3.17 -11.81
CA ALA A 38 3.32 -3.66 -11.54
C ALA A 38 4.26 -3.39 -12.72
N VAL A 39 3.81 -3.61 -13.95
CA VAL A 39 4.60 -3.31 -15.16
C VAL A 39 4.88 -1.82 -15.28
N VAL A 40 3.84 -0.97 -15.15
CA VAL A 40 4.01 0.49 -15.20
C VAL A 40 4.91 0.96 -14.05
N GLY A 41 4.70 0.45 -12.84
CA GLY A 41 5.53 0.74 -11.67
C GLY A 41 7.00 0.37 -11.89
N ALA A 42 7.30 -0.81 -12.44
CA ALA A 42 8.67 -1.25 -12.72
C ALA A 42 9.39 -0.29 -13.68
N VAL A 43 8.72 0.15 -14.75
CA VAL A 43 9.27 1.12 -15.70
C VAL A 43 9.50 2.47 -15.01
N MET A 44 8.52 2.98 -14.27
CA MET A 44 8.64 4.26 -13.55
C MET A 44 9.71 4.22 -12.45
N LEU A 45 9.99 3.03 -11.89
CA LEU A 45 11.03 2.85 -10.87
C LEU A 45 12.40 2.94 -11.50
N ALA A 46 12.61 2.29 -12.64
CA ALA A 46 13.84 2.42 -13.40
C ALA A 46 14.09 3.88 -13.82
N VAL A 47 13.05 4.59 -14.29
CA VAL A 47 13.12 6.01 -14.63
C VAL A 47 13.45 6.87 -13.40
N SER A 48 12.80 6.62 -12.26
CA SER A 48 13.06 7.34 -11.00
C SER A 48 14.48 7.12 -10.52
N TRP A 49 14.97 5.88 -10.54
CA TRP A 49 16.33 5.55 -10.15
C TRP A 49 17.34 6.25 -11.07
N LEU A 50 17.17 6.14 -12.38
CA LEU A 50 18.08 6.75 -13.35
C LEU A 50 18.11 8.28 -13.23
N THR A 51 16.95 8.92 -13.12
CA THR A 51 16.85 10.39 -12.96
C THR A 51 17.51 10.85 -11.66
N ILE A 52 17.35 10.12 -10.55
CA ILE A 52 18.01 10.48 -9.30
C ILE A 52 19.52 10.24 -9.36
N VAL A 53 20.00 9.18 -10.00
CA VAL A 53 21.45 8.92 -10.15
C VAL A 53 22.13 10.01 -10.99
N VAL A 54 21.51 10.42 -12.09
CA VAL A 54 22.06 11.46 -12.99
C VAL A 54 21.92 12.86 -12.36
N SER A 55 20.72 13.23 -11.94
CA SER A 55 20.40 14.60 -11.52
C SER A 55 20.59 14.85 -10.02
N GLY A 56 20.66 13.80 -9.20
CA GLY A 56 20.67 13.90 -7.73
C GLY A 56 19.34 14.39 -7.13
N ARG A 57 18.28 14.44 -7.94
CA ARG A 57 16.95 14.97 -7.60
C ARG A 57 15.88 14.06 -8.17
N HIS A 58 14.81 13.87 -7.42
CA HIS A 58 13.62 13.13 -7.85
C HIS A 58 12.66 14.13 -8.54
N PRO A 59 12.34 13.96 -9.83
CA PRO A 59 11.40 14.86 -10.51
C PRO A 59 10.04 14.91 -9.82
N ASP A 60 9.48 16.11 -9.62
CA ASP A 60 8.19 16.28 -8.95
C ASP A 60 7.04 15.52 -9.64
N GLY A 61 7.10 15.38 -10.97
CA GLY A 61 6.14 14.57 -11.73
C GLY A 61 6.15 13.10 -11.35
N LEU A 62 7.33 12.53 -11.09
CA LEU A 62 7.47 11.14 -10.63
C LEU A 62 7.06 10.99 -9.17
N ILE A 63 7.37 11.96 -8.31
CA ILE A 63 6.89 11.97 -6.92
C ILE A 63 5.36 11.92 -6.90
N ARG A 64 4.71 12.82 -7.65
CA ARG A 64 3.24 12.88 -7.77
C ARG A 64 2.64 11.58 -8.32
N PHE A 65 3.27 10.99 -9.34
CA PHE A 65 2.86 9.70 -9.88
C PHE A 65 2.86 8.62 -8.80
N TRP A 66 3.97 8.50 -8.06
CA TRP A 66 4.10 7.46 -7.04
C TRP A 66 3.17 7.66 -5.84
N VAL A 67 2.96 8.90 -5.39
CA VAL A 67 1.96 9.22 -4.35
C VAL A 67 0.57 8.75 -4.79
N GLY A 68 0.16 9.13 -6.00
CA GLY A 68 -1.13 8.72 -6.55
C GLY A 68 -1.25 7.20 -6.70
N LEU A 69 -0.17 6.54 -7.13
CA LEU A 69 -0.12 5.09 -7.29
C LEU A 69 -0.30 4.35 -5.96
N ILE A 70 0.45 4.75 -4.93
CA ILE A 70 0.39 4.11 -3.61
C ILE A 70 -0.98 4.36 -2.97
N ARG A 71 -1.54 5.57 -3.08
CA ARG A 71 -2.90 5.86 -2.60
C ARG A 71 -3.94 4.99 -3.29
N TYR A 72 -3.86 4.88 -4.62
CA TYR A 72 -4.77 4.03 -5.38
C TYR A 72 -4.64 2.56 -4.96
N ALA A 73 -3.41 2.03 -4.90
CA ALA A 73 -3.13 0.65 -4.52
C ALA A 73 -3.66 0.33 -3.10
N ALA A 74 -3.45 1.21 -2.13
CA ALA A 74 -3.95 1.00 -0.77
C ALA A 74 -5.47 1.09 -0.67
N ARG A 75 -6.12 2.03 -1.37
CA ARG A 75 -7.60 2.10 -1.45
C ARG A 75 -8.18 0.87 -2.12
N PHE A 76 -7.48 0.35 -3.13
CA PHE A 76 -7.86 -0.87 -3.84
C PHE A 76 -7.68 -2.12 -2.99
N ASN A 77 -6.54 -2.27 -2.31
CA ASN A 77 -6.27 -3.39 -1.40
C ASN A 77 -7.23 -3.38 -0.21
N THR A 78 -7.48 -2.23 0.43
CA THR A 78 -8.46 -2.15 1.54
C THR A 78 -9.89 -2.50 1.11
N HIS A 79 -10.26 -2.17 -0.12
CA HIS A 79 -11.53 -2.64 -0.69
C HIS A 79 -11.55 -4.15 -0.90
N MET A 80 -10.52 -4.72 -1.56
CA MET A 80 -10.43 -6.15 -1.85
C MET A 80 -10.34 -7.02 -0.59
N LEU A 81 -9.66 -6.51 0.43
CA LEU A 81 -9.59 -7.11 1.75
C LEU A 81 -10.88 -6.93 2.53
N VAL A 82 -11.97 -6.39 1.97
CA VAL A 82 -13.26 -6.20 2.66
C VAL A 82 -13.16 -5.39 3.96
N LEU A 83 -12.13 -4.54 4.07
CA LEU A 83 -11.98 -3.58 5.17
C LEU A 83 -12.84 -2.34 4.96
N ASN A 84 -13.26 -2.09 3.72
CA ASN A 84 -14.10 -0.97 3.33
C ASN A 84 -15.25 -1.44 2.40
N THR A 85 -16.33 -0.66 2.39
CA THR A 85 -17.51 -0.93 1.56
C THR A 85 -17.66 -0.05 0.31
N ARG A 86 -16.81 0.95 0.09
CA ARG A 86 -16.90 1.85 -1.06
C ARG A 86 -15.96 1.37 -2.17
N TYR A 87 -16.36 1.36 -3.45
CA TYR A 87 -15.40 1.06 -4.52
C TYR A 87 -14.50 2.29 -4.73
N PRO A 88 -13.17 2.13 -4.86
CA PRO A 88 -12.28 3.27 -5.02
C PRO A 88 -12.56 3.95 -6.36
N PRO A 89 -12.72 5.29 -6.40
CA PRO A 89 -12.83 5.98 -7.67
C PRO A 89 -11.54 5.76 -8.47
N LEU A 90 -11.65 5.52 -9.78
CA LEU A 90 -10.53 5.45 -10.73
C LEU A 90 -9.94 6.85 -11.00
N ARG A 91 -9.68 7.59 -9.92
CA ARG A 91 -9.06 8.92 -9.96
C ARG A 91 -7.69 8.81 -9.34
N PHE A 92 -6.67 9.05 -10.15
CA PHE A 92 -5.29 9.23 -9.70
C PHE A 92 -5.17 10.63 -9.12
N ASP A 93 -5.48 10.75 -7.84
CA ASP A 93 -5.25 12.01 -7.14
C ASP A 93 -3.77 12.14 -6.85
N SER A 94 -3.18 13.21 -7.38
CA SER A 94 -1.75 13.51 -7.30
C SER A 94 -1.46 14.71 -6.40
N SER A 95 -2.46 15.19 -5.65
CA SER A 95 -2.31 16.21 -4.63
C SER A 95 -1.37 15.75 -3.50
N ASP A 96 -0.65 16.68 -2.89
CA ASP A 96 0.23 16.38 -1.76
C ASP A 96 -0.59 15.93 -0.53
N ASP A 97 -1.71 16.60 -0.25
CA ASP A 97 -2.64 16.23 0.81
C ASP A 97 -3.72 15.25 0.31
N ASP A 98 -4.07 14.24 1.13
CA ASP A 98 -5.24 13.41 0.84
C ASP A 98 -6.50 14.25 1.14
N PRO A 99 -7.38 14.53 0.14
CA PRO A 99 -8.52 15.42 0.30
C PRO A 99 -9.57 14.95 1.31
N GLY A 100 -9.36 13.85 2.04
CA GLY A 100 -10.16 13.52 3.22
C GLY A 100 -11.62 13.30 2.86
N GLY A 101 -11.89 12.33 2.00
CA GLY A 101 -13.25 11.99 1.56
C GLY A 101 -13.48 10.49 1.33
N TYR A 102 -12.50 9.66 1.69
CA TYR A 102 -12.51 8.21 1.51
C TYR A 102 -12.13 7.54 2.83
N THR A 103 -12.67 6.34 3.10
CA THR A 103 -12.48 5.65 4.39
C THR A 103 -11.04 5.25 4.68
N THR A 104 -10.18 5.25 3.65
CA THR A 104 -8.75 4.94 3.74
C THR A 104 -7.97 6.20 3.43
N ARG A 105 -7.33 6.80 4.43
CA ARG A 105 -6.52 8.02 4.31
C ARG A 105 -5.03 7.68 4.38
N ILE A 106 -4.25 8.29 3.49
CA ILE A 106 -2.79 8.15 3.49
C ILE A 106 -2.12 9.50 3.29
N ASP A 107 -1.46 9.96 4.33
CA ASP A 107 -0.67 11.18 4.33
C ASP A 107 0.81 10.83 4.11
N PHE A 108 1.45 11.58 3.21
CA PHE A 108 2.85 11.39 2.83
C PHE A 108 3.61 12.69 3.08
N GLU A 109 4.80 12.57 3.67
CA GLU A 109 5.77 13.68 3.72
C GLU A 109 6.97 13.35 2.81
N PRO A 110 6.85 13.59 1.47
CA PRO A 110 7.88 13.21 0.49
C PRO A 110 9.16 14.01 0.65
N HIS A 111 10.31 13.35 0.46
CA HIS A 111 11.61 14.03 0.49
C HIS A 111 11.91 14.71 -0.85
N ARG A 112 11.87 16.05 -0.89
CA ARG A 112 12.11 16.89 -2.09
C ARG A 112 13.54 17.44 -2.22
N GLY A 113 14.42 17.10 -1.27
CA GLY A 113 15.81 17.59 -1.21
C GLY A 113 16.77 16.96 -2.23
N ARG A 114 18.01 17.46 -2.27
CA ARG A 114 19.12 16.80 -3.01
C ARG A 114 19.50 15.50 -2.31
N ARG A 115 19.62 14.40 -3.06
CA ARG A 115 20.10 13.11 -2.57
C ARG A 115 21.55 12.86 -2.96
N SER A 116 22.24 12.05 -2.17
CA SER A 116 23.54 11.51 -2.55
C SER A 116 23.36 10.48 -3.67
N ARG A 117 24.06 10.69 -4.79
CA ARG A 117 23.99 9.79 -5.97
C ARG A 117 24.45 8.37 -5.63
N LEU A 118 25.51 8.27 -4.83
CA LEU A 118 26.05 7.01 -4.33
C LEU A 118 25.06 6.27 -3.43
N GLY A 119 24.33 6.98 -2.56
CA GLY A 119 23.32 6.37 -1.70
C GLY A 119 22.14 5.78 -2.49
N VAL A 120 21.82 6.36 -3.64
CA VAL A 120 20.75 5.87 -4.53
C VAL A 120 21.23 4.71 -5.40
N LEU A 121 22.49 4.74 -5.83
CA LEU A 121 23.13 3.67 -6.59
C LEU A 121 23.18 2.36 -5.78
N VAL A 122 23.54 2.42 -4.50
CA VAL A 122 23.63 1.23 -3.61
C VAL A 122 22.29 0.79 -3.03
N ARG A 123 21.23 1.60 -3.19
CA ARG A 123 19.90 1.38 -2.63
C ARG A 123 19.20 0.06 -3.00
N PRO A 124 19.47 -0.58 -4.17
CA PRO A 124 18.94 -1.92 -4.46
C PRO A 124 19.37 -2.99 -3.45
N VAL A 125 20.54 -2.85 -2.82
CA VAL A 125 21.06 -3.81 -1.85
C VAL A 125 20.18 -3.90 -0.59
N PRO A 126 19.91 -2.80 0.15
CA PRO A 126 18.97 -2.84 1.29
C PRO A 126 17.51 -3.02 0.87
N ALA A 127 17.17 -2.79 -0.40
CA ALA A 127 15.84 -3.04 -0.92
C ALA A 127 15.54 -4.54 -1.09
N LEU A 128 16.57 -5.38 -1.27
CA LEU A 128 16.38 -6.82 -1.49
C LEU A 128 15.79 -7.55 -0.26
N PRO A 129 16.29 -7.38 0.98
CA PRO A 129 15.62 -7.93 2.17
C PRO A 129 14.19 -7.43 2.34
N LEU A 130 13.95 -6.17 1.96
CA LEU A 130 12.63 -5.55 2.04
C LEU A 130 11.66 -6.15 1.02
N LEU A 131 12.15 -6.51 -0.17
CA LEU A 131 11.37 -7.21 -1.19
C LEU A 131 10.96 -8.61 -0.70
N VAL A 132 11.89 -9.35 -0.09
CA VAL A 132 11.58 -10.67 0.48
C VAL A 132 10.54 -10.54 1.60
N PHE A 133 10.71 -9.58 2.49
CA PHE A 133 9.73 -9.30 3.55
C PHE A 133 8.37 -8.89 2.98
N LEU A 134 8.34 -8.05 1.94
CA LEU A 134 7.10 -7.64 1.29
C LEU A 134 6.35 -8.81 0.66
N VAL A 135 7.08 -9.70 -0.04
CA VAL A 135 6.51 -10.92 -0.61
C VAL A 135 5.96 -11.83 0.49
N ALA A 136 6.66 -11.95 1.61
CA ALA A 136 6.19 -12.72 2.77
C ALA A 136 4.90 -12.11 3.35
N VAL A 137 4.85 -10.78 3.53
CA VAL A 137 3.66 -10.07 4.01
C VAL A 137 2.47 -10.24 3.05
N TRP A 138 2.69 -10.10 1.74
CA TRP A 138 1.64 -10.35 0.73
C TRP A 138 1.12 -11.78 0.78
N SER A 139 2.02 -12.75 0.89
CA SER A 139 1.66 -14.17 0.95
C SER A 139 0.86 -14.48 2.21
N ALA A 140 1.33 -14.02 3.37
CA ALA A 140 0.65 -14.19 4.65
C ALA A 140 -0.74 -13.53 4.65
N ARG A 141 -0.84 -12.28 4.17
CA ARG A 141 -2.10 -11.55 4.03
C ARG A 141 -3.10 -12.28 3.14
N ASN A 142 -2.66 -12.74 1.96
CA ASN A 142 -3.54 -13.48 1.04
C ASN A 142 -3.99 -14.79 1.67
N TRP A 143 -3.08 -15.52 2.32
CA TRP A 143 -3.44 -16.74 3.02
C TRP A 143 -4.47 -16.50 4.13
N ILE A 144 -4.29 -15.45 4.95
CA ILE A 144 -5.28 -15.04 5.96
C ILE A 144 -6.63 -14.71 5.32
N LEU A 145 -6.63 -13.99 4.20
CA LEU A 145 -7.85 -13.63 3.47
C LEU A 145 -8.61 -14.88 3.00
N PHE A 146 -7.92 -15.81 2.34
CA PHE A 146 -8.55 -16.99 1.74
C PHE A 146 -8.89 -18.09 2.76
N ALA A 147 -8.03 -18.31 3.75
CA ALA A 147 -8.20 -19.38 4.73
C ALA A 147 -9.14 -19.01 5.88
N VAL A 148 -9.14 -17.74 6.32
CA VAL A 148 -9.85 -17.32 7.54
C VAL A 148 -10.91 -16.27 7.26
N ALA A 149 -10.53 -15.16 6.62
CA ALA A 149 -11.42 -14.01 6.49
C ALA A 149 -12.60 -14.28 5.55
N LEU A 150 -12.38 -14.90 4.38
CA LEU A 150 -13.44 -15.22 3.43
C LEU A 150 -14.48 -16.20 4.01
N PRO A 151 -14.11 -17.36 4.57
CA PRO A 151 -15.08 -18.26 5.21
C PRO A 151 -15.84 -17.57 6.33
N THR A 152 -15.15 -16.81 7.19
CA THR A 152 -15.79 -16.13 8.32
C THR A 152 -16.73 -15.02 7.86
N LEU A 153 -16.37 -14.25 6.83
CA LEU A 153 -17.24 -13.21 6.27
C LEU A 153 -18.47 -13.79 5.57
N ILE A 154 -18.34 -14.96 4.93
CA ILE A 154 -19.48 -15.64 4.28
C ILE A 154 -20.43 -16.21 5.33
N VAL A 155 -19.91 -16.80 6.42
CA VAL A 155 -20.71 -17.50 7.46
C VAL A 155 -21.20 -16.55 8.55
N ALA A 156 -20.41 -15.57 8.98
CA ALA A 156 -20.74 -14.67 10.09
C ALA A 156 -21.03 -13.23 9.63
N GLY A 157 -20.59 -12.81 8.44
CA GLY A 157 -20.78 -11.44 7.95
C GLY A 157 -20.01 -10.37 8.74
N ARG A 158 -19.07 -10.79 9.58
CA ARG A 158 -18.22 -9.94 10.43
C ARG A 158 -16.77 -10.41 10.41
N TRP A 159 -15.86 -9.49 10.66
CA TRP A 159 -14.44 -9.79 10.86
C TRP A 159 -14.24 -10.60 12.15
N PRO A 160 -13.32 -11.58 12.17
CA PRO A 160 -12.83 -12.17 13.41
C PRO A 160 -12.16 -11.11 14.29
N ASP A 161 -12.38 -11.19 15.60
CA ASP A 161 -11.79 -10.27 16.58
C ASP A 161 -10.25 -10.32 16.48
N GLY A 162 -9.59 -9.15 16.50
CA GLY A 162 -8.13 -8.99 16.36
C GLY A 162 -7.57 -9.18 14.94
N LEU A 163 -8.19 -10.00 14.07
CA LEU A 163 -7.65 -10.25 12.72
C LEU A 163 -7.70 -9.01 11.82
N ARG A 164 -8.72 -8.15 12.00
CA ARG A 164 -8.84 -6.88 11.27
C ARG A 164 -7.62 -6.00 11.50
N GLU A 165 -7.19 -5.88 12.75
CA GLU A 165 -6.07 -5.02 13.15
C GLU A 165 -4.77 -5.50 12.52
N VAL A 166 -4.52 -6.80 12.56
CA VAL A 166 -3.36 -7.44 11.90
C VAL A 166 -3.34 -7.13 10.40
N VAL A 167 -4.47 -7.27 9.71
CA VAL A 167 -4.54 -7.00 8.26
C VAL A 167 -4.34 -5.51 7.96
N VAL A 168 -4.90 -4.60 8.77
CA VAL A 168 -4.67 -3.15 8.63
C VAL A 168 -3.19 -2.80 8.84
N GLU A 169 -2.54 -3.46 9.79
CA GLU A 169 -1.13 -3.26 10.08
C GLU A 169 -0.21 -3.81 8.97
N MET A 170 -0.53 -4.98 8.42
CA MET A 170 0.11 -5.49 7.21
C MET A 170 -0.05 -4.52 6.02
N GLN A 171 -1.23 -3.91 5.88
CA GLN A 171 -1.45 -2.86 4.87
C GLN A 171 -0.60 -1.63 5.14
N ALA A 172 -0.52 -1.15 6.38
CA ALA A 172 0.32 -0.01 6.73
C ALA A 172 1.80 -0.30 6.44
N ALA A 173 2.28 -1.51 6.76
CA ALA A 173 3.64 -1.94 6.44
C ALA A 173 3.90 -1.94 4.93
N GLU A 174 2.98 -2.47 4.11
CA GLU A 174 3.07 -2.43 2.64
C GLU A 174 3.20 -1.00 2.11
N VAL A 175 2.40 -0.05 2.60
CA VAL A 175 2.49 1.35 2.16
C VAL A 175 3.83 1.98 2.54
N ARG A 176 4.32 1.74 3.77
CA ARG A 176 5.63 2.24 4.25
C ARG A 176 6.78 1.68 3.42
N ILE A 177 6.75 0.37 3.16
CA ILE A 177 7.75 -0.35 2.36
C ILE A 177 7.71 0.14 0.92
N GLY A 178 6.53 0.23 0.33
CA GLY A 178 6.32 0.74 -1.02
C GLY A 178 6.91 2.13 -1.18
N ALA A 179 6.63 3.05 -0.24
CA ALA A 179 7.16 4.41 -0.26
C ALA A 179 8.69 4.46 -0.19
N TYR A 180 9.34 3.59 0.59
CA TYR A 180 10.80 3.48 0.60
C TYR A 180 11.34 2.90 -0.72
N PHE A 181 10.72 1.83 -1.23
CA PHE A 181 11.15 1.13 -2.43
C PHE A 181 11.09 2.03 -3.67
N VAL A 182 10.04 2.82 -3.81
CA VAL A 182 9.88 3.79 -4.91
C VAL A 182 10.63 5.11 -4.65
N MET A 183 11.44 5.15 -3.60
CA MET A 183 12.31 6.28 -3.25
C MET A 183 11.55 7.56 -2.91
N LEU A 184 10.34 7.46 -2.39
CA LEU A 184 9.59 8.59 -1.87
C LEU A 184 10.12 9.06 -0.51
N VAL A 185 10.60 8.11 0.28
CA VAL A 185 11.11 8.31 1.65
C VAL A 185 12.51 7.73 1.78
N ASP A 186 13.42 8.45 2.47
CA ASP A 186 14.80 8.02 2.70
C ASP A 186 15.02 7.19 3.95
N ARG A 187 14.06 7.21 4.88
CA ARG A 187 14.10 6.47 6.12
C ARG A 187 13.73 5.00 5.88
N TYR A 188 14.61 4.09 6.31
CA TYR A 188 14.32 2.66 6.29
C TYR A 188 13.09 2.35 7.17
N PRO A 189 12.05 1.69 6.63
CA PRO A 189 10.85 1.39 7.38
C PRO A 189 11.14 0.32 8.44
N PRO A 190 10.62 0.46 9.67
CA PRO A 190 10.72 -0.60 10.66
C PRO A 190 9.89 -1.81 10.21
N PHE A 191 10.38 -3.01 10.50
CA PHE A 191 9.67 -4.28 10.30
C PHE A 191 8.55 -4.51 11.31
N ASP A 192 8.30 -3.54 12.19
CA ASP A 192 7.39 -3.71 13.29
C ASP A 192 5.95 -3.78 12.79
N LEU A 193 5.31 -4.91 13.07
CA LEU A 193 3.87 -5.17 12.91
C LEU A 193 3.15 -4.99 14.25
N THR A 194 3.76 -4.27 15.19
CA THR A 194 3.24 -4.07 16.54
C THR A 194 3.33 -2.59 16.88
N GLY A 195 2.38 -1.77 16.41
CA GLY A 195 2.47 -0.34 16.73
C GLY A 195 1.27 0.56 16.53
N LEU A 196 0.14 0.10 15.97
CA LEU A 196 -1.01 1.01 15.74
C LEU A 196 -2.41 0.40 16.02
N ALA A 197 -2.51 -0.86 16.46
CA ALA A 197 -3.78 -1.40 17.00
C ALA A 197 -4.18 -0.75 18.35
N GLY A 198 -3.28 0.02 18.97
CA GLY A 198 -3.54 0.76 20.20
C GLY A 198 -3.23 2.25 20.05
N ARG A 199 -4.10 2.99 19.36
CA ARG A 199 -4.37 4.42 19.60
C ARG A 199 -5.62 4.88 18.85
#